data_AF-A0A835TAI1-F1
#
_entry.id   AF-A0A835TAI1-F1
#
_cell.length_a   1.000
_cell.length_b   1.000
_cell.length_c   1.000
_cell.angle_alpha   90.00
_cell.angle_beta   90.00
_cell.angle_gamma   90.00
#
_symmetry.space_group_name_H-M   'P 1'
#
loop_
_entity.id
_entity.type
_entity.pdbx_description
1 polymer ?
#
loop_
_entity_poly.entity_id
_entity_poly.type
_entity_poly.pdbx_seq_one_letter_code
_entity_poly.pdbx_strand_id
1 'polypeptide(L)' 'MNTHLKAVKLTARGKNPVSMDHLSVRGNNIRYYILPDSLNLDTLLVDIDKPKQRPTKVRTAVGRGRGRGRGRGRGRAR' A
#
# COMPACT_ATOMS: atom_id res chain seq x y z
N MET A 1 2.15 8.82 8.24
CA MET A 1 3.03 7.78 8.81
C MET A 1 2.69 7.59 10.30
N ASN A 2 1.69 6.76 10.63
CA ASN A 2 1.32 6.56 12.05
C ASN A 2 2.43 5.79 12.77
N THR A 3 2.72 6.18 14.01
CA THR A 3 3.88 5.66 14.74
C THR A 3 3.47 5.21 16.12
N HIS A 4 3.83 3.97 16.43
CA HIS A 4 3.60 3.33 17.73
C HIS A 4 4.94 3.11 18.41
N LEU A 5 5.08 3.61 19.63
CA LEU A 5 6.31 3.59 20.41
C LEU A 5 6.09 2.84 21.73
N LYS A 6 7.16 2.20 22.22
CA LYS A 6 7.22 1.57 23.54
C LYS A 6 8.34 2.21 24.36
N ALA A 7 8.22 2.20 25.69
CA ALA A 7 9.20 2.74 26.63
C ALA A 7 9.64 4.18 26.26
N VAL A 8 8.69 5.10 26.30
CA VAL A 8 8.82 6.45 25.74
C VAL A 8 9.16 7.46 26.83
N LYS A 9 10.11 8.34 26.53
CA LYS A 9 10.35 9.58 27.30
C LYS A 9 9.86 10.77 26.49
N LEU A 10 8.72 11.33 26.88
CA LEU A 10 8.09 12.46 26.22
C LEU A 10 8.48 13.77 26.90
N THR A 11 8.97 14.75 26.14
CA THR A 11 9.21 16.11 26.65
C THR A 11 8.34 17.08 25.88
N ALA A 12 7.23 17.50 26.47
CA ALA A 12 6.39 18.55 25.89
C ALA A 12 7.07 19.92 26.07
N ARG A 13 6.83 20.84 25.13
CA ARG A 13 7.40 22.19 25.18
C ARG A 13 7.04 22.87 26.51
N GLY A 14 8.07 23.34 27.24
CA GLY A 14 7.90 24.04 28.51
C GLY A 14 7.44 23.15 29.67
N LYS A 15 7.52 21.83 29.54
CA LYS A 15 7.17 20.87 30.59
C LYS A 15 8.34 19.92 30.86
N ASN A 16 8.34 19.35 32.05
CA ASN A 16 9.31 18.32 32.42
C ASN A 16 9.08 17.04 31.61
N PRO A 17 10.13 16.24 31.36
CA PRO A 17 10.01 14.95 30.71
C PRO A 17 9.11 13.98 31.51
N VAL A 18 8.30 13.19 30.81
CA VAL A 18 7.41 12.17 31.38
C VAL A 18 7.72 10.83 30.74
N SER A 19 7.82 9.78 31.56
CA SER A 19 7.97 8.40 31.09
C SER A 19 6.61 7.75 30.86
N MET A 20 6.49 6.96 29.80
CA MET A 20 5.27 6.24 29.41
C MET A 20 5.62 4.87 28.84
N ASP A 21 4.80 3.86 29.09
CA ASP A 21 5.04 2.51 28.54
C ASP A 21 4.71 2.43 27.05
N HIS A 22 3.65 3.10 26.62
CA HIS A 22 3.15 3.07 25.24
C HIS A 22 2.69 4.46 24.78
N LEU A 23 3.02 4.84 23.55
CA LEU A 23 2.53 6.06 22.90
C LEU A 23 2.23 5.79 21.43
N SER A 24 1.12 6.34 20.93
CA SER A 24 0.80 6.34 19.51
C SER A 24 0.64 7.78 19.01
N VAL A 25 1.25 8.08 17.87
CA VAL A 25 1.18 9.40 17.23
C VAL A 25 0.60 9.25 15.83
N ARG A 26 -0.47 10.01 15.54
CA ARG A 26 -1.05 10.09 14.20
C ARG A 26 -0.03 10.72 13.25
N GLY A 27 0.16 10.08 12.11
CA GLY A 27 1.26 10.39 11.24
C GLY A 27 1.23 11.71 10.50
N ASN A 28 0.08 12.37 10.43
CA ASN A 28 -0.04 13.70 9.85
C ASN A 28 0.51 14.79 10.79
N ASN A 29 0.64 14.51 12.08
CA ASN A 29 1.12 15.45 13.09
C ASN A 29 2.65 15.36 13.30
N ILE A 30 3.33 14.48 12.57
CA ILE A 30 4.77 14.23 12.71
C ILE A 30 5.52 15.07 11.68
N ARG A 31 6.46 15.89 12.15
CA ARG A 31 7.25 16.79 11.29
C ARG A 31 8.53 16.15 10.76
N TYR A 32 9.24 15.42 11.60
CA TYR A 32 10.50 14.74 11.23
C TYR A 32 10.77 13.58 12.20
N TYR A 33 11.68 12.70 11.78
CA TYR A 33 12.25 11.64 12.61
C TYR A 33 13.74 11.84 12.73
N ILE A 34 14.28 11.51 13.89
CA ILE A 34 15.72 11.32 14.08
C ILE A 34 15.90 9.82 14.22
N LEU A 35 16.64 9.21 13.30
CA LEU A 35 16.88 7.78 13.26
C LEU A 35 18.33 7.50 13.68
N PRO A 36 18.65 6.28 14.12
CA PRO A 36 20.04 5.89 14.35
C PRO A 36 20.87 6.00 13.07
N ASP A 37 22.12 6.48 13.21
CA ASP A 37 23.04 6.64 12.08
C ASP A 37 23.42 5.31 11.42
N SER A 38 23.29 4.20 12.15
CA SER A 38 23.58 2.85 11.66
C SER A 38 22.51 2.27 10.72
N LEU A 39 21.49 3.05 10.37
CA LEU A 39 20.44 2.59 9.47
C LEU A 39 20.92 2.66 8.01
N ASN A 40 21.04 1.51 7.36
CA ASN A 40 21.47 1.42 5.95
C ASN A 40 20.37 1.89 4.98
N LEU A 41 20.15 3.21 4.92
CA LEU A 41 19.15 3.85 4.06
C LEU A 41 19.32 3.46 2.58
N ASP A 42 20.55 3.37 2.10
CA ASP A 42 20.86 3.07 0.69
C ASP A 42 20.26 1.75 0.22
N THR A 43 20.24 0.73 1.09
CA THR A 43 19.66 -0.58 0.78
C THR A 43 18.13 -0.59 0.78
N LEU A 44 17.51 0.31 1.55
CA LEU A 44 16.05 0.41 1.69
C LEU A 44 15.41 1.32 0.63
N LEU A 45 16.19 2.21 0.01
CA LEU A 45 15.72 3.16 -0.99
C LEU A 45 15.87 2.68 -2.44
N VAL A 46 16.45 1.48 -2.66
CA VAL A 46 16.77 0.91 -3.99
C VAL A 46 15.54 0.73 -4.91
N ASP A 47 14.33 0.69 -4.36
CA ASP A 47 13.10 0.43 -5.12
C ASP A 47 12.24 1.68 -5.40
N ILE A 48 12.71 2.90 -5.08
CA ILE A 48 11.96 4.13 -5.42
C ILE A 48 11.95 4.37 -6.94
N ASP A 49 13.06 4.08 -7.61
CA ASP A 49 13.22 4.34 -9.05
C ASP A 49 12.68 3.23 -9.97
N LYS A 50 12.32 2.07 -9.42
CA LYS A 50 11.78 0.98 -10.24
C LYS A 50 10.29 1.25 -10.50
N PRO A 51 9.88 1.52 -11.75
CA PRO A 51 8.46 1.69 -12.05
C PRO A 51 7.72 0.43 -11.64
N LYS A 52 6.78 0.57 -10.70
CA LYS A 52 5.95 -0.51 -10.19
C LYS A 52 5.22 -1.17 -11.36
N GLN A 53 5.78 -2.27 -11.88
CA GLN A 53 5.20 -2.99 -13.00
C GLN A 53 3.86 -3.55 -12.55
N ARG A 54 2.77 -2.94 -13.01
CA ARG A 54 1.44 -3.51 -12.87
C ARG A 54 1.44 -4.77 -13.73
N PRO A 55 1.15 -5.96 -13.17
CA PRO A 55 1.11 -7.17 -13.97
C PRO A 55 0.08 -6.97 -15.08
N THR A 56 0.55 -7.06 -16.32
CA THR A 56 -0.30 -7.00 -17.50
C THR A 56 -1.26 -8.18 -17.40
N LYS A 57 -2.56 -7.91 -17.26
CA LYS A 57 -3.59 -8.96 -17.34
C LYS A 57 -3.35 -9.72 -18.64
N VAL A 58 -2.98 -11.00 -18.53
CA VAL A 58 -2.91 -11.92 -19.65
C VAL A 58 -4.31 -11.97 -20.24
N ARG A 59 -4.54 -11.22 -21.32
CA ARG A 59 -5.71 -11.43 -22.17
C ARG A 59 -5.44 -12.74 -22.88
N THR A 60 -6.01 -13.82 -22.35
CA THR A 60 -6.03 -15.11 -23.03
C THR A 60 -6.53 -14.90 -24.44
N ALA A 61 -5.68 -15.28 -25.38
CA ALA A 61 -5.87 -15.07 -26.79
C ALA A 61 -7.15 -15.76 -27.29
N VAL A 62 -7.79 -15.06 -28.22
CA VAL A 62 -8.93 -15.44 -29.05
C VAL A 62 -8.88 -16.92 -29.46
N GLY A 63 -9.70 -17.75 -28.81
CA GLY A 63 -9.98 -19.12 -29.23
C GLY A 63 -11.05 -19.15 -30.31
N ARG A 64 -10.61 -19.18 -31.58
CA ARG A 64 -11.41 -19.42 -32.78
C ARG A 64 -12.00 -20.83 -32.75
N GLY A 65 -13.22 -20.99 -32.22
CA GLY A 65 -13.91 -22.28 -32.09
C GLY A 65 -15.21 -22.35 -32.88
N ARG A 66 -15.20 -23.12 -33.97
CA ARG A 66 -16.33 -23.46 -34.84
C ARG A 66 -17.48 -24.11 -34.06
N GLY A 67 -18.72 -23.68 -34.35
CA GLY A 67 -19.78 -24.64 -34.62
C GLY A 67 -21.13 -24.43 -33.92
N ARG A 68 -22.17 -24.69 -34.73
CA ARG A 68 -23.55 -25.07 -34.39
C ARG A 68 -24.56 -23.95 -34.28
N GLY A 69 -24.82 -23.35 -35.44
CA GLY A 69 -26.19 -22.96 -35.77
C GLY A 69 -27.10 -24.18 -35.68
N ARG A 70 -28.08 -24.14 -34.78
CA ARG A 70 -29.31 -24.95 -34.73
C ARG A 70 -30.13 -24.45 -33.55
N GLY A 71 -31.14 -23.64 -33.85
CA GLY A 71 -32.05 -23.11 -32.84
C GLY A 71 -33.23 -22.43 -33.49
N ARG A 72 -34.08 -23.21 -34.17
CA ARG A 72 -35.37 -22.79 -34.69
C ARG A 72 -36.22 -22.26 -33.53
N GLY A 73 -36.59 -20.98 -33.56
CA GLY A 73 -37.55 -20.39 -32.65
C GLY A 73 -38.49 -19.48 -33.42
N ARG A 74 -39.55 -20.06 -33.99
CA ARG A 74 -40.68 -19.33 -34.58
C ARG A 74 -41.39 -18.56 -33.45
N GLY A 75 -41.44 -17.24 -33.55
CA GLY A 75 -42.17 -16.36 -32.63
C GLY A 75 -42.76 -15.18 -33.40
N ARG A 76 -44.08 -15.24 -33.60
CA ARG A 76 -44.95 -14.40 -34.41
C ARG A 76 -45.05 -12.97 -33.82
N ALA A 77 -44.89 -11.93 -34.65
CA ALA A 77 -45.30 -10.57 -34.32
C ALA A 77 -46.13 -9.99 -35.48
N ARG A 78 -47.45 -9.96 -35.26
CA ARG A 78 -48.34 -8.90 -35.75
C ARG A 78 -48.91 -8.26 -34.51
#